data_AF-A0A933SDW1-F1
#
_entry.id   AF-A0A933SDW1-F1
#
_cell.length_a   1.000
_cell.length_b   1.000
_cell.length_c   1.000
_cell.angle_alpha   90.00
_cell.angle_beta   90.00
_cell.angle_gamma   90.00
#
_symmetry.space_group_name_H-M   'P 1'
#
loop_
_entity.id
_entity.type
_entity.pdbx_description
1 polymer ?
#
loop_
_entity_poly.entity_id
_entity_poly.type
_entity_poly.pdbx_seq_one_letter_code
_entity_poly.pdbx_strand_id
1 'polypeptide(L)'
;MKKHLALAMGLLVLAVAMTGCGKSSSLTSSNGTSGGTAVEQAKVNATLAADLALVEDEVSQDETPVQFDAGMGMGLVRPYRWWRHITSVDRTFDTQFSDPDSTGRPMRALVTVHATLLGTFNVLVGDTAAGDTARRIVSKPLEDHRTRKLLLVRVPVDSTEDDSLHREWRIVGTSGVKVASANGVTNIQSVRVQAGVLDTTVTNPLELWRTRRVFFLPPATQVTLTVTTQSANDLVFLRGFDRRFRFHPNGDGTYTATWLTGDRPLPLQHFGIEAMSRATLFDDAAPYDAQAWILPFAPRRDGCDIEHR
;
A
#
# COMPACT_ATOMS: atom_id res chain seq x y z
N MET A 1 -29.25 58.43 14.23
CA MET A 1 -28.95 58.17 15.66
C MET A 1 -28.81 56.67 15.87
N LYS A 2 -27.64 56.27 16.38
CA LYS A 2 -27.36 55.08 17.21
C LYS A 2 -27.50 53.65 16.61
N LYS A 3 -26.29 53.15 16.27
CA LYS A 3 -25.60 51.95 16.81
C LYS A 3 -25.54 50.70 15.93
N HIS A 4 -24.33 50.52 15.38
CA HIS A 4 -23.67 49.24 15.15
C HIS A 4 -23.77 48.31 16.38
N LEU A 5 -23.99 47.01 16.15
CA LEU A 5 -23.42 45.97 17.00
C LEU A 5 -23.15 44.72 16.15
N ALA A 6 -21.88 44.38 16.08
CA ALA A 6 -21.35 43.13 15.55
C ALA A 6 -21.70 41.96 16.47
N LEU A 7 -21.81 40.75 15.91
CA LEU A 7 -21.23 39.58 16.57
C LEU A 7 -20.83 38.53 15.55
N ALA A 8 -19.52 38.35 15.42
CA ALA A 8 -18.87 37.26 14.73
C ALA A 8 -18.94 35.99 15.57
N MET A 9 -19.24 34.85 14.94
CA MET A 9 -19.19 33.52 15.55
C MET A 9 -19.25 32.52 14.39
N GLY A 10 -18.29 31.67 14.07
CA GLY A 10 -17.00 31.31 14.64
C GLY A 10 -16.61 30.05 13.85
N LEU A 11 -15.78 30.21 12.82
CA LEU A 11 -15.38 29.12 11.91
C LEU A 11 -14.31 28.28 12.64
N LEU A 12 -14.75 27.23 13.32
CA LEU A 12 -13.87 26.32 14.05
C LEU A 12 -13.41 25.23 13.07
N VAL A 13 -12.31 25.50 12.36
CA VAL A 13 -11.57 24.49 11.58
C VAL A 13 -10.87 23.59 12.58
N LEU A 14 -11.40 22.39 12.76
CA LEU A 14 -10.78 21.33 13.53
C LEU A 14 -9.62 20.76 12.72
N ALA A 15 -8.44 21.37 12.85
CA ALA A 15 -7.18 20.75 12.48
C ALA A 15 -6.91 19.62 13.49
N VAL A 16 -7.32 18.39 13.14
CA VAL A 16 -6.84 17.20 13.83
C VAL A 16 -5.34 17.11 13.54
N ALA A 17 -4.55 17.49 14.53
CA ALA A 17 -3.12 17.23 14.57
C ALA A 17 -2.93 15.71 14.48
N MET A 18 -2.43 15.24 13.35
CA MET A 18 -1.77 13.94 13.27
C MET A 18 -0.48 14.03 14.05
N THR A 19 -0.54 13.81 15.37
CA THR A 19 0.62 13.44 16.17
C THR A 19 0.96 11.98 15.90
N GLY A 20 1.43 11.71 14.68
CA GLY A 20 2.24 10.54 14.39
C GLY A 20 3.69 10.97 14.49
N CYS A 21 4.34 10.70 15.63
CA CYS A 21 5.79 10.78 15.76
C CYS A 21 6.42 9.69 14.87
N GLY A 22 6.42 9.89 13.56
CA GLY A 22 7.33 9.20 12.66
C GLY A 22 8.71 9.73 12.96
N LYS A 23 9.56 8.93 13.62
CA LYS A 23 11.01 9.15 13.58
C LYS A 23 11.38 9.35 12.12
N SER A 24 11.96 10.50 11.81
CA SER A 24 12.53 10.81 10.50
C SER A 24 13.39 9.62 10.09
N SER A 25 12.95 8.85 9.10
CA SER A 25 13.71 7.72 8.58
C SER A 25 15.01 8.28 8.03
N SER A 26 16.11 8.10 8.76
CA SER A 26 17.44 8.51 8.28
C SER A 26 17.77 7.63 7.08
N LEU A 27 17.80 8.23 5.90
CA LEU A 27 18.29 7.63 4.65
C LEU A 27 19.74 7.18 4.85
N THR A 28 19.94 5.96 5.34
CA THR A 28 21.26 5.37 5.53
C THR A 28 21.53 4.45 4.34
N SER A 29 22.42 4.90 3.46
CA SER A 29 22.85 4.15 2.28
C SER A 29 24.06 3.27 2.64
N SER A 30 23.97 1.98 2.34
CA SER A 30 25.12 1.06 2.34
C SER A 30 25.50 0.72 0.91
N ASN A 31 26.51 1.41 0.35
CA ASN A 31 27.58 0.82 -0.48
C ASN A 31 28.46 1.92 -1.12
N GLY A 32 29.78 1.71 -1.04
CA GLY A 32 30.79 2.62 -1.57
C GLY A 32 30.85 2.61 -3.10
N THR A 33 30.70 3.77 -3.72
CA THR A 33 30.97 3.99 -5.15
C THR A 33 31.32 5.47 -5.38
N SER A 34 32.21 5.71 -6.36
CA SER A 34 32.80 6.99 -6.81
C SER A 34 31.94 8.25 -6.64
N GLY A 35 32.54 9.39 -6.29
CA GLY A 35 31.84 10.64 -5.91
C GLY A 35 30.74 11.18 -6.85
N GLY A 36 30.69 10.75 -8.13
CA GLY A 36 29.58 11.05 -9.04
C GLY A 36 28.26 10.35 -8.68
N THR A 37 28.29 9.11 -8.17
CA THR A 37 27.07 8.36 -7.81
C THR A 37 26.45 8.88 -6.52
N ALA A 38 27.24 9.43 -5.59
CA ALA A 38 26.74 10.02 -4.35
C ALA A 38 25.86 11.26 -4.58
N VAL A 39 26.24 12.11 -5.55
CA VAL A 39 25.43 13.29 -5.94
C VAL A 39 24.12 12.85 -6.59
N GLU A 40 24.15 11.86 -7.49
CA GLU A 40 22.93 11.34 -8.10
C GLU A 40 22.02 10.64 -7.07
N GLN A 41 22.59 9.92 -6.11
CA GLN A 41 21.85 9.34 -5.00
C GLN A 41 21.11 10.40 -4.20
N ALA A 42 21.75 11.53 -3.89
CA ALA A 42 21.11 12.63 -3.17
C ALA A 42 19.93 13.23 -3.96
N LYS A 43 20.08 13.38 -5.28
CA LYS A 43 19.00 13.88 -6.17
C LYS A 43 17.84 12.90 -6.30
N VAL A 44 18.12 11.60 -6.41
CA VAL A 44 17.10 10.54 -6.39
C VAL A 44 16.35 10.56 -5.06
N ASN A 45 17.06 10.60 -3.93
CA ASN A 45 16.46 10.66 -2.60
C ASN A 45 15.57 11.90 -2.42
N ALA A 46 16.01 13.07 -2.91
CA ALA A 46 15.21 14.29 -2.89
C ALA A 46 13.92 14.16 -3.71
N THR A 47 13.98 13.48 -4.86
CA THR A 47 12.81 13.19 -5.70
C THR A 47 11.83 12.27 -4.97
N LEU A 48 12.32 11.18 -4.37
CA LEU A 48 11.49 10.24 -3.61
C LEU A 48 10.83 10.92 -2.40
N ALA A 49 11.54 11.82 -1.71
CA ALA A 49 11.00 12.58 -0.58
C ALA A 49 9.92 13.59 -1.00
N ALA A 50 9.97 14.11 -2.23
CA ALA A 50 8.98 15.04 -2.74
C ALA A 50 7.70 14.33 -3.23
N ASP A 51 7.80 13.09 -3.69
CA ASP A 51 6.69 12.32 -4.28
C ASP A 51 6.23 11.17 -3.37
N LEU A 52 5.92 11.49 -2.11
CA LEU A 52 5.56 10.50 -1.09
C LEU A 52 4.38 9.61 -1.49
N ALA A 53 3.39 10.10 -2.24
CA ALA A 53 2.25 9.29 -2.69
C ALA A 53 2.64 8.14 -3.66
N LEU A 54 3.83 8.23 -4.28
CA LEU A 54 4.40 7.16 -5.11
C LEU A 54 5.30 6.22 -4.31
N VAL A 55 5.75 6.63 -3.13
CA VAL A 55 6.60 5.84 -2.24
C VAL A 55 5.77 5.12 -1.17
N GLU A 56 4.71 5.76 -0.70
CA GLU A 56 3.79 5.31 0.33
C GLU A 56 2.47 4.91 -0.30
N ASP A 57 1.91 3.78 0.15
CA ASP A 57 0.57 3.37 -0.28
C ASP A 57 -0.50 3.69 0.75
N GLU A 58 -0.13 4.07 1.98
CA GLU A 58 -0.96 4.29 3.21
C GLU A 58 -1.86 3.10 3.61
N VAL A 59 -2.35 2.34 2.62
CA VAL A 59 -3.17 1.16 2.72
C VAL A 59 -2.55 0.14 3.65
N SER A 60 -1.22 -0.09 3.62
CA SER A 60 -0.56 -1.11 4.44
C SER A 60 -0.61 -0.84 5.96
N GLN A 61 -0.76 0.42 6.37
CA GLN A 61 -0.71 0.86 7.78
C GLN A 61 -2.09 1.06 8.41
N ASP A 62 -3.17 0.92 7.62
CA ASP A 62 -4.52 1.19 8.11
C ASP A 62 -4.92 0.24 9.26
N GLU A 63 -5.36 0.84 10.36
CA GLU A 63 -5.74 0.19 11.63
C GLU A 63 -7.26 -0.02 11.76
N THR A 64 -8.04 0.32 10.72
CA THR A 64 -9.51 0.24 10.76
C THR A 64 -9.98 -1.19 11.07
N PRO A 65 -10.79 -1.41 12.13
CA PRO A 65 -11.29 -2.74 12.44
C PRO A 65 -12.12 -3.35 11.31
N VAL A 66 -11.86 -4.62 11.01
CA VAL A 66 -12.62 -5.40 10.04
C VAL A 66 -13.57 -6.32 10.78
N GLN A 67 -14.86 -6.19 10.50
CA GLN A 67 -15.88 -7.09 11.03
C GLN A 67 -15.81 -8.44 10.32
N PHE A 68 -16.10 -9.50 11.06
CA PHE A 68 -16.11 -10.86 10.56
C PHE A 68 -17.47 -11.51 10.84
N ASP A 69 -18.22 -11.80 9.78
CA ASP A 69 -19.50 -12.49 9.91
C ASP A 69 -19.27 -13.95 10.30
N ALA A 70 -19.77 -14.31 11.49
CA ALA A 70 -19.66 -15.65 12.03
C ALA A 70 -20.54 -16.63 11.24
N GLY A 71 -19.94 -17.41 10.35
CA GLY A 71 -20.65 -18.45 9.60
C GLY A 71 -19.78 -19.55 8.99
N MET A 72 -18.46 -19.53 9.22
CA MET A 72 -17.52 -20.39 8.50
C MET A 72 -16.72 -21.29 9.46
N GLY A 73 -17.33 -22.41 9.85
CA GLY A 73 -16.67 -23.58 10.43
C GLY A 73 -16.09 -23.41 11.84
N MET A 74 -15.93 -24.54 12.52
CA MET A 74 -15.30 -24.63 13.84
C MET A 74 -13.87 -24.07 13.78
N GLY A 75 -13.52 -23.19 14.71
CA GLY A 75 -12.15 -22.80 15.04
C GLY A 75 -11.91 -23.13 16.51
N LEU A 76 -10.72 -22.84 17.05
CA LEU A 76 -10.51 -22.87 18.50
C LEU A 76 -11.16 -21.65 19.17
N VAL A 77 -11.34 -20.57 18.40
CA VAL A 77 -12.04 -19.36 18.81
C VAL A 77 -12.97 -18.85 17.71
N ARG A 78 -13.95 -18.02 18.08
CA ARG A 78 -14.87 -17.35 17.17
C ARG A 78 -14.46 -15.88 16.99
N PRO A 79 -13.87 -15.48 15.84
CA PRO A 79 -13.50 -14.09 15.60
C PRO A 79 -14.72 -13.22 15.32
N TYR A 80 -14.70 -11.99 15.84
CA TYR A 80 -15.72 -10.96 15.61
C TYR A 80 -15.18 -9.81 14.78
N ARG A 81 -14.00 -9.33 15.15
CA ARG A 81 -13.31 -8.25 14.47
C ARG A 81 -11.82 -8.38 14.66
N TRP A 82 -11.05 -7.86 13.72
CA TRP A 82 -9.61 -7.79 13.84
C TRP A 82 -9.09 -6.43 13.36
N TRP A 83 -7.92 -6.04 13.85
CA TRP A 83 -7.23 -4.83 13.41
C TRP A 83 -5.73 -4.98 13.64
N ARG A 84 -4.96 -4.12 12.98
CA ARG A 84 -3.52 -3.98 13.19
C ARG A 84 -3.29 -2.73 14.03
N HIS A 85 -2.25 -2.75 14.84
CA HIS A 85 -1.73 -1.55 15.49
C HIS A 85 -0.23 -1.48 15.22
N ILE A 86 0.18 -0.55 14.36
CA ILE A 86 1.55 -0.42 13.88
C ILE A 86 2.32 0.54 14.78
N THR A 87 3.35 0.02 15.46
CA THR A 87 4.14 0.79 16.44
C THR A 87 5.38 1.42 15.82
N SER A 88 5.90 0.85 14.74
CA SER A 88 7.06 1.41 14.04
C SER A 88 7.09 0.98 12.58
N VAL A 89 7.63 1.86 11.74
CA VAL A 89 7.94 1.58 10.34
C VAL A 89 9.37 2.02 10.08
N ASP A 90 10.25 1.05 9.84
CA ASP A 90 11.62 1.31 9.37
C ASP A 90 11.67 1.21 7.85
N ARG A 91 12.40 2.10 7.18
CA ARG A 91 12.44 2.18 5.71
C ARG A 91 13.86 2.31 5.22
N THR A 92 14.20 1.51 4.22
CA THR A 92 15.49 1.59 3.52
C THR A 92 15.28 1.60 2.01
N PHE A 93 16.25 2.16 1.30
CA PHE A 93 16.22 2.35 -0.15
C PHE A 93 17.48 1.74 -0.74
N ASP A 94 17.33 0.73 -1.60
CA ASP A 94 18.41 0.23 -2.45
C ASP A 94 18.28 0.89 -3.82
N THR A 95 19.35 1.50 -4.33
CA THR A 95 19.33 2.23 -5.60
C THR A 95 20.38 1.67 -6.55
N GLN A 96 19.93 1.29 -7.74
CA GLN A 96 20.77 0.76 -8.81
C GLN A 96 20.73 1.71 -9.99
N PHE A 97 21.87 2.32 -10.30
CA PHE A 97 22.02 3.23 -11.43
C PHE A 97 22.33 2.45 -12.72
N SER A 98 21.83 2.95 -13.85
CA SER A 98 22.25 2.47 -15.17
C SER A 98 23.68 2.88 -15.48
N ASP A 99 24.20 2.35 -16.60
CA ASP A 99 25.43 2.87 -17.19
C ASP A 99 25.34 4.39 -17.44
N PRO A 100 26.45 5.12 -17.29
CA PRO A 100 26.51 6.55 -17.57
C PRO A 100 26.33 6.88 -19.05
N ASP A 101 25.83 8.08 -19.34
CA ASP A 101 25.82 8.65 -20.69
C ASP A 101 27.18 9.30 -21.06
N SER A 102 27.22 10.01 -22.19
CA SER A 102 28.42 10.74 -22.64
C SER A 102 28.86 11.87 -21.69
N THR A 103 28.03 12.27 -20.73
CA THR A 103 28.37 13.24 -19.68
C THR A 103 28.93 12.57 -18.42
N GLY A 104 29.07 11.24 -18.43
CA GLY A 104 29.55 10.46 -17.29
C GLY A 104 28.51 10.32 -16.18
N ARG A 105 27.21 10.53 -16.47
CA ARG A 105 26.13 10.50 -15.49
C ARG A 105 25.07 9.44 -15.83
N PRO A 106 24.54 8.69 -14.87
CA PRO A 106 23.54 7.66 -15.13
C PRO A 106 22.24 8.26 -15.67
N MET A 107 21.57 7.57 -16.59
CA MET A 107 20.28 8.03 -17.15
C MET A 107 19.06 7.42 -16.45
N ARG A 108 19.24 6.30 -15.75
CA ARG A 108 18.16 5.60 -15.03
C ARG A 108 18.60 5.22 -13.63
N ALA A 109 17.63 5.16 -12.73
CA ALA A 109 17.79 4.63 -11.39
C ALA A 109 16.62 3.68 -11.09
N LEU A 110 16.93 2.43 -10.74
CA LEU A 110 15.96 1.50 -10.17
C LEU A 110 16.08 1.56 -8.66
N VAL A 111 15.02 2.00 -7.99
CA VAL A 111 14.96 2.06 -6.53
C VAL A 111 14.09 0.94 -6.02
N THR A 112 14.62 0.11 -5.13
CA THR A 112 13.85 -0.84 -4.33
C THR A 112 13.63 -0.25 -2.94
N VAL A 113 12.37 0.03 -2.61
CA VAL A 113 11.95 0.52 -1.30
C VAL A 113 11.61 -0.68 -0.44
N HIS A 114 12.36 -0.86 0.64
CA HIS A 114 12.07 -1.84 1.68
C HIS A 114 11.48 -1.12 2.90
N ALA A 115 10.49 -1.73 3.53
CA ALA A 115 10.06 -1.30 4.84
C ALA A 115 9.76 -2.49 5.76
N THR A 116 10.08 -2.34 7.04
CA THR A 116 9.73 -3.29 8.10
C THR A 116 8.71 -2.62 9.01
N LEU A 117 7.50 -3.18 9.05
CA LEU A 117 6.41 -2.71 9.89
C LEU A 117 6.34 -3.62 11.11
N LEU A 118 6.50 -3.04 12.31
CA LEU A 118 6.33 -3.76 13.57
C LEU A 118 5.07 -3.29 14.27
N GLY A 119 4.44 -4.18 15.03
CA GLY A 119 3.27 -3.85 15.81
C GLY A 119 2.58 -5.06 16.43
N THR A 120 1.27 -4.93 16.60
CA THR A 120 0.41 -6.02 17.05
C THR A 120 -0.75 -6.24 16.09
N PHE A 121 -1.07 -7.51 15.85
CA PHE A 121 -2.31 -7.93 15.22
C PHE A 121 -3.30 -8.34 16.31
N ASN A 122 -4.46 -7.71 16.34
CA ASN A 122 -5.44 -7.88 17.40
C ASN A 122 -6.71 -8.51 16.85
N VAL A 123 -7.23 -9.51 17.54
CA VAL A 123 -8.49 -10.17 17.22
C VAL A 123 -9.39 -10.14 18.45
N LEU A 124 -10.58 -9.54 18.31
CA LEU A 124 -11.65 -9.72 19.28
C LEU A 124 -12.31 -11.07 19.02
N VAL A 125 -12.23 -11.96 20.00
CA VAL A 125 -12.75 -13.33 19.91
C VAL A 125 -13.73 -13.62 21.04
N GLY A 126 -14.58 -14.61 20.82
CA GLY A 126 -15.36 -15.27 21.87
C GLY A 126 -15.17 -16.78 21.81
N ASP A 127 -15.74 -17.51 22.77
CA ASP A 127 -15.73 -18.97 22.75
C ASP A 127 -16.65 -19.50 21.63
N THR A 128 -16.39 -20.74 21.25
CA THR A 128 -17.18 -21.56 20.32
C THR A 128 -18.35 -22.25 21.00
N ALA A 129 -18.35 -22.36 22.34
CA ALA A 129 -19.46 -22.91 23.10
C ALA A 129 -20.79 -22.17 22.83
N ALA A 130 -21.87 -22.94 22.63
CA ALA A 130 -23.19 -22.40 22.38
C ALA A 130 -23.66 -21.52 23.56
N GLY A 131 -24.08 -20.30 23.26
CA GLY A 131 -24.55 -19.34 24.27
C GLY A 131 -23.45 -18.49 24.92
N ASP A 132 -22.16 -18.71 24.61
CA ASP A 132 -21.11 -17.86 25.18
C ASP A 132 -21.13 -16.43 24.59
N THR A 133 -21.19 -15.46 25.50
CA THR A 133 -21.14 -14.03 25.23
C THR A 133 -19.82 -13.40 25.63
N ALA A 134 -18.91 -14.15 26.26
CA ALA A 134 -17.59 -13.64 26.65
C ALA A 134 -16.82 -13.16 25.43
N ARG A 135 -16.08 -12.07 25.63
CA ARG A 135 -15.23 -11.46 24.61
C ARG A 135 -13.88 -11.16 25.22
N ARG A 136 -12.82 -11.50 24.49
CA ARG A 136 -11.44 -11.13 24.85
C ARG A 136 -10.66 -10.74 23.61
N ILE A 137 -9.60 -9.99 23.82
CA ILE A 137 -8.66 -9.63 22.77
C ILE A 137 -7.51 -10.65 22.79
N VAL A 138 -7.21 -11.21 21.63
CA VAL A 138 -5.98 -11.97 21.36
C VAL A 138 -5.05 -11.04 20.59
N SER A 139 -3.86 -10.80 21.14
CA SER A 139 -2.83 -9.96 20.51
C SER A 139 -1.67 -10.85 20.06
N LYS A 140 -1.32 -10.75 18.78
CA LYS A 140 -0.23 -11.49 18.14
C LYS A 140 0.86 -10.49 17.72
N PRO A 141 2.15 -10.79 17.91
CA PRO A 141 3.21 -9.97 17.35
C PRO A 141 3.05 -9.84 15.83
N LEU A 142 3.17 -8.62 15.31
CA LEU A 142 3.15 -8.34 13.88
C LEU A 142 4.51 -7.83 13.45
N GLU A 143 5.08 -8.50 12.45
CA GLU A 143 6.24 -8.05 11.69
C GLU A 143 5.95 -8.31 10.20
N ASP A 144 5.73 -7.25 9.45
CA ASP A 144 5.49 -7.30 8.00
C ASP A 144 6.68 -6.68 7.25
N HIS A 145 7.17 -7.37 6.22
CA HIS A 145 8.17 -6.87 5.29
C HIS A 145 7.48 -6.39 4.01
N ARG A 146 7.65 -5.10 3.70
CA ARG A 146 7.11 -4.41 2.54
C ARG A 146 8.20 -4.20 1.50
N THR A 147 7.90 -4.44 0.23
CA THR A 147 8.78 -4.15 -0.89
C THR A 147 8.01 -3.48 -2.03
N ARG A 148 8.59 -2.44 -2.63
CA ARG A 148 8.14 -1.76 -3.86
C ARG A 148 9.34 -1.46 -4.74
N LYS A 149 9.16 -1.41 -6.05
CA LYS A 149 10.16 -0.93 -7.01
C LYS A 149 9.67 0.34 -7.71
N LEU A 150 10.58 1.29 -7.90
CA LEU A 150 10.38 2.55 -8.61
C LEU A 150 11.45 2.70 -9.68
N LEU A 151 11.05 3.12 -10.87
CA LEU A 151 11.97 3.44 -11.96
C LEU A 151 12.00 4.96 -12.15
N LEU A 152 13.18 5.53 -12.04
CA LEU A 152 13.43 6.93 -12.33
C LEU A 152 14.26 7.08 -13.60
N VAL A 153 14.01 8.17 -14.33
CA VAL A 153 14.85 8.62 -15.45
C VAL A 153 15.34 10.02 -15.16
N ARG A 154 16.57 10.28 -15.61
CA ARG A 154 17.15 11.62 -15.60
C ARG A 154 16.65 12.37 -16.82
N VAL A 155 16.07 13.54 -16.61
CA VAL A 155 15.54 14.44 -17.64
C VAL A 155 16.45 15.66 -17.71
N PRO A 156 16.83 16.13 -18.92
CA PRO A 156 17.55 17.39 -19.06
C PRO A 156 16.74 18.53 -18.43
N VAL A 157 17.40 19.32 -17.59
CA VAL A 157 16.82 20.58 -17.09
C VAL A 157 17.35 21.68 -18.01
N ASP A 158 16.46 22.32 -18.77
CA ASP A 158 16.84 23.49 -19.57
C ASP A 158 17.25 24.61 -18.60
N SER A 159 18.52 25.01 -18.66
CA SER A 159 19.15 25.94 -17.72
C SER A 159 18.68 27.40 -17.85
N THR A 160 17.64 27.66 -18.63
CA THR A 160 17.17 29.01 -18.97
C THR A 160 15.98 29.47 -18.15
N GLU A 161 15.26 28.56 -17.49
CA GLU A 161 14.22 28.91 -16.53
C GLU A 161 14.75 28.66 -15.12
N ASP A 162 14.72 29.71 -14.29
CA ASP A 162 15.03 29.70 -12.85
C ASP A 162 13.92 28.96 -12.08
N ASP A 163 13.59 27.74 -12.53
CA ASP A 163 12.53 26.94 -11.97
C ASP A 163 13.13 25.85 -11.10
N SER A 164 13.46 26.24 -9.88
CA SER A 164 13.88 25.35 -8.78
C SER A 164 12.89 24.19 -8.50
N LEU A 165 11.71 24.17 -9.13
CA LEU A 165 10.75 23.07 -9.07
C LEU A 165 11.05 21.94 -10.08
N HIS A 166 11.83 22.19 -11.13
CA HIS A 166 12.16 21.19 -12.15
C HIS A 166 13.21 20.21 -11.64
N ARG A 167 12.74 19.10 -11.06
CA ARG A 167 13.59 18.00 -10.61
C ARG A 167 14.18 17.26 -11.82
N GLU A 168 15.50 17.10 -11.79
CA GLU A 168 16.25 16.40 -12.84
C GLU A 168 15.90 14.90 -12.91
N TRP A 169 15.48 14.29 -11.81
CA TRP A 169 15.02 12.90 -11.79
C TRP A 169 13.49 12.85 -11.73
N ARG A 170 12.89 12.00 -12.57
CA ARG A 170 11.43 11.79 -12.62
C ARG A 170 11.07 10.32 -12.45
N ILE A 171 10.06 10.03 -11.63
CA ILE A 171 9.52 8.67 -11.49
C ILE A 171 8.65 8.36 -12.70
N VAL A 172 9.09 7.40 -13.53
CA VAL A 172 8.40 6.98 -14.76
C VAL A 172 7.86 5.56 -14.71
N GLY A 173 8.21 4.82 -13.65
CA GLY A 173 7.66 3.49 -13.40
C GLY A 173 7.49 3.18 -11.94
N THR A 174 6.50 2.37 -11.65
CA THR A 174 6.18 1.87 -10.31
C THR A 174 5.72 0.43 -10.44
N SER A 175 6.10 -0.41 -9.47
CA SER A 175 5.44 -1.68 -9.27
C SER A 175 4.19 -1.51 -8.40
N GLY A 176 3.49 -2.61 -8.14
CA GLY A 176 2.70 -2.76 -6.93
C GLY A 176 3.60 -2.87 -5.68
N VAL A 177 3.02 -3.37 -4.61
CA VAL A 177 3.70 -3.60 -3.33
C VAL A 177 3.44 -5.02 -2.90
N LYS A 178 4.49 -5.71 -2.47
CA LYS A 178 4.36 -6.96 -1.73
C LYS A 178 4.57 -6.66 -0.25
N VAL A 179 3.63 -7.08 0.58
CA VAL A 179 3.74 -7.08 2.03
C VAL A 179 3.62 -8.53 2.49
N ALA A 180 4.54 -9.03 3.29
CA ALA A 180 4.48 -10.39 3.81
C ALA A 180 4.93 -10.42 5.27
N SER A 181 4.24 -11.18 6.10
CA SER A 181 4.69 -11.43 7.47
C SER A 181 6.05 -12.16 7.45
N ALA A 182 6.99 -11.78 8.31
CA ALA A 182 8.38 -12.23 8.27
C ALA A 182 8.58 -13.76 8.23
N ASN A 183 7.69 -14.51 8.91
CA ASN A 183 7.72 -15.98 8.97
C ASN A 183 6.44 -16.62 8.39
N GLY A 184 5.69 -15.88 7.57
CA GLY A 184 4.44 -16.35 7.00
C GLY A 184 4.65 -17.33 5.85
N VAL A 185 3.73 -18.27 5.71
CA VAL A 185 3.64 -19.17 4.56
C VAL A 185 2.47 -18.85 3.65
N THR A 186 1.55 -17.97 4.09
CA THR A 186 0.44 -17.50 3.26
C THR A 186 0.97 -16.82 2.00
N ASN A 187 0.45 -17.20 0.84
CA ASN A 187 0.97 -16.73 -0.43
C ASN A 187 -0.16 -16.50 -1.45
N ILE A 188 -0.22 -15.27 -1.97
CA ILE A 188 -1.01 -14.93 -3.16
C ILE A 188 -0.19 -15.36 -4.37
N GLN A 189 -0.78 -16.17 -5.24
CA GLN A 189 -0.14 -16.66 -6.45
C GLN A 189 -0.47 -15.78 -7.66
N SER A 190 -1.72 -15.32 -7.74
CA SER A 190 -2.14 -14.41 -8.80
C SER A 190 -3.37 -13.59 -8.42
N VAL A 191 -3.55 -12.47 -9.10
CA VAL A 191 -4.72 -11.61 -9.02
C VAL A 191 -5.17 -11.27 -10.44
N ARG A 192 -6.32 -11.79 -10.85
CA ARG A 192 -7.01 -11.40 -12.09
C ARG A 192 -7.88 -10.19 -11.82
N VAL A 193 -7.66 -9.12 -12.59
CA VAL A 193 -8.38 -7.85 -12.54
C VAL A 193 -9.24 -7.71 -13.77
N GLN A 194 -10.55 -7.58 -13.58
CA GLN A 194 -11.52 -7.42 -14.66
C GLN A 194 -12.33 -6.13 -14.47
N ALA A 195 -12.38 -5.29 -15.50
CA ALA A 195 -13.13 -4.03 -15.49
C ALA A 195 -13.45 -3.56 -16.92
N GLY A 196 -14.69 -3.72 -17.37
CA GLY A 196 -15.07 -3.43 -18.76
C GLY A 196 -14.27 -4.29 -19.75
N VAL A 197 -13.41 -3.68 -20.57
CA VAL A 197 -12.52 -4.39 -21.52
C VAL A 197 -11.18 -4.82 -20.91
N LEU A 198 -10.86 -4.35 -19.69
CA LEU A 198 -9.68 -4.79 -18.97
C LEU A 198 -9.90 -6.21 -18.45
N ASP A 199 -8.97 -7.11 -18.79
CA ASP A 199 -8.86 -8.44 -18.19
C ASP A 199 -7.37 -8.77 -18.12
N THR A 200 -6.79 -8.76 -16.92
CA THR A 200 -5.34 -8.90 -16.74
C THR A 200 -5.03 -9.66 -15.47
N THR A 201 -4.13 -10.64 -15.56
CA THR A 201 -3.66 -11.40 -14.41
C THR A 201 -2.27 -10.92 -14.01
N VAL A 202 -2.15 -10.46 -12.77
CA VAL A 202 -0.88 -10.16 -12.12
C VAL A 202 -0.41 -11.42 -11.41
N THR A 203 0.81 -11.86 -11.68
CA THR A 203 1.47 -13.01 -10.99
C THR A 203 2.66 -12.57 -10.14
N ASN A 204 3.12 -11.33 -10.33
CA ASN A 204 4.18 -10.72 -9.53
C ASN A 204 3.86 -9.25 -9.27
N PRO A 205 3.57 -8.84 -8.02
CA PRO A 205 3.24 -7.44 -7.71
C PRO A 205 4.47 -6.52 -7.80
N LEU A 206 5.68 -7.08 -7.88
CA LEU A 206 6.93 -6.33 -8.01
C LEU A 206 7.40 -6.17 -9.47
N GLU A 207 6.59 -6.60 -10.44
CA GLU A 207 6.81 -6.25 -11.84
C GLU A 207 6.61 -4.74 -12.03
N LEU A 208 7.52 -4.11 -12.76
CA LEU A 208 7.48 -2.67 -13.01
C LEU A 208 6.48 -2.35 -14.13
N TRP A 209 5.60 -1.40 -13.86
CA TRP A 209 4.76 -0.77 -14.88
C TRP A 209 5.24 0.64 -15.13
N ARG A 210 5.15 1.11 -16.38
CA ARG A 210 5.21 2.55 -16.63
C ARG A 210 4.05 3.20 -15.89
N THR A 211 4.27 4.36 -15.27
CA THR A 211 3.20 5.07 -14.53
C THR A 211 1.97 5.30 -15.41
N ARG A 212 2.16 5.68 -16.68
CA ARG A 212 1.10 5.81 -17.68
C ARG A 212 0.43 4.49 -18.15
N ARG A 213 0.88 3.35 -17.64
CA ARG A 213 0.38 2.00 -17.98
C ARG A 213 -0.04 1.19 -16.76
N VAL A 214 -0.19 1.83 -15.60
CA VAL A 214 -0.94 1.20 -14.49
C VAL A 214 -2.39 0.97 -14.90
N PHE A 215 -3.15 0.21 -14.11
CA PHE A 215 -4.55 -0.03 -14.40
C PHE A 215 -5.31 1.28 -14.54
N PHE A 216 -6.06 1.44 -15.63
CA PHE A 216 -6.96 2.57 -15.79
C PHE A 216 -8.36 2.13 -15.37
N LEU A 217 -8.81 2.62 -14.22
CA LEU A 217 -10.11 2.27 -13.63
C LEU A 217 -10.87 3.58 -13.36
N PRO A 218 -11.67 4.08 -14.32
CA PRO A 218 -12.45 5.31 -14.17
C PRO A 218 -13.33 5.28 -12.90
N PRO A 219 -13.73 6.43 -12.34
CA PRO A 219 -14.72 6.47 -11.27
C PRO A 219 -16.00 5.71 -11.61
N ALA A 220 -16.64 5.12 -10.61
CA ALA A 220 -17.86 4.31 -10.74
C ALA A 220 -17.73 3.10 -11.70
N THR A 221 -16.51 2.61 -11.93
CA THR A 221 -16.25 1.39 -12.68
C THR A 221 -16.38 0.18 -11.77
N GLN A 222 -17.18 -0.80 -12.19
CA GLN A 222 -17.25 -2.09 -11.52
C GLN A 222 -15.98 -2.90 -11.81
N VAL A 223 -15.27 -3.27 -10.75
CA VAL A 223 -14.06 -4.08 -10.80
C VAL A 223 -14.34 -5.41 -10.14
N THR A 224 -14.09 -6.50 -10.87
CA THR A 224 -14.11 -7.86 -10.34
C THR A 224 -12.68 -8.34 -10.18
N LEU A 225 -12.35 -8.81 -8.97
CA LEU A 225 -11.09 -9.47 -8.69
C LEU A 225 -11.32 -10.96 -8.48
N THR A 226 -10.46 -11.76 -9.09
CA THR A 226 -10.28 -13.17 -8.73
C THR A 226 -8.86 -13.36 -8.21
N VAL A 227 -8.72 -13.82 -6.98
CA VAL A 227 -7.43 -14.01 -6.31
C VAL A 227 -7.21 -15.50 -6.16
N THR A 228 -6.02 -15.98 -6.55
CA THR A 228 -5.59 -17.36 -6.30
C THR A 228 -4.55 -17.35 -5.18
N THR A 229 -4.78 -18.13 -4.13
CA THR A 229 -3.78 -18.33 -3.07
C THR A 229 -3.26 -19.76 -3.09
N GLN A 230 -2.20 -20.02 -2.32
CA GLN A 230 -1.64 -21.36 -2.19
C GLN A 230 -2.58 -22.34 -1.45
N SER A 231 -3.46 -21.86 -0.58
CA SER A 231 -4.33 -22.68 0.25
C SER A 231 -5.79 -22.28 0.10
N ALA A 232 -6.67 -23.26 -0.18
CA ALA A 232 -8.11 -23.07 -0.28
C ALA A 232 -8.80 -22.70 1.05
N ASN A 233 -8.07 -22.75 2.16
CA ASN A 233 -8.57 -22.38 3.48
C ASN A 233 -8.19 -20.95 3.87
N ASP A 234 -7.42 -20.23 3.05
CA ASP A 234 -7.03 -18.86 3.35
C ASP A 234 -8.25 -17.94 3.42
N LEU A 235 -8.06 -16.80 4.07
CA LEU A 235 -9.05 -15.75 4.19
C LEU A 235 -8.57 -14.56 3.38
N VAL A 236 -9.32 -14.18 2.36
CA VAL A 236 -8.94 -13.10 1.44
C VAL A 236 -9.84 -11.88 1.64
N PHE A 237 -9.22 -10.71 1.74
CA PHE A 237 -9.87 -9.43 2.00
C PHE A 237 -9.42 -8.38 1.00
N LEU A 238 -10.34 -7.48 0.63
CA LEU A 238 -9.97 -6.25 -0.05
C LEU A 238 -9.50 -5.25 1.01
N ARG A 239 -8.38 -4.58 0.75
CA ARG A 239 -7.94 -3.38 1.46
C ARG A 239 -8.08 -2.18 0.56
N GLY A 240 -9.19 -1.48 0.67
CA GLY A 240 -9.38 -0.15 0.09
C GLY A 240 -9.43 0.91 1.18
N PHE A 241 -9.06 2.14 0.86
CA PHE A 241 -9.11 3.29 1.77
C PHE A 241 -10.49 3.57 2.39
N ASP A 242 -11.58 3.11 1.76
CA ASP A 242 -12.97 3.32 2.21
C ASP A 242 -13.70 2.01 2.51
N ARG A 243 -13.12 0.85 2.17
CA ARG A 243 -13.81 -0.43 2.25
C ARG A 243 -12.84 -1.56 2.55
N ARG A 244 -13.15 -2.31 3.61
CA ARG A 244 -12.58 -3.61 3.89
C ARG A 244 -13.71 -4.62 3.89
N PHE A 245 -13.65 -5.58 2.98
CA PHE A 245 -14.63 -6.65 2.94
C PHE A 245 -13.98 -7.93 2.45
N ARG A 246 -14.61 -9.04 2.83
CA ARG A 246 -14.11 -10.37 2.55
C ARG A 246 -14.48 -10.79 1.14
N PHE A 247 -13.58 -11.49 0.47
CA PHE A 247 -13.86 -12.17 -0.79
C PHE A 247 -14.70 -13.43 -0.54
N HIS A 248 -15.53 -13.78 -1.52
CA HIS A 248 -16.23 -15.05 -1.54
C HIS A 248 -15.24 -16.16 -1.92
N PRO A 249 -15.08 -17.24 -1.12
CA PRO A 249 -14.27 -18.39 -1.49
C PRO A 249 -15.00 -19.26 -2.51
N ASN A 250 -14.34 -19.64 -3.60
CA ASN A 250 -14.92 -20.49 -4.64
C ASN A 250 -14.72 -22.00 -4.40
N GLY A 251 -13.98 -22.37 -3.34
CA GLY A 251 -13.77 -23.77 -2.91
C GLY A 251 -12.55 -24.46 -3.53
N ASP A 252 -11.80 -23.78 -4.39
CA ASP A 252 -10.69 -24.33 -5.18
C ASP A 252 -9.36 -23.57 -5.01
N GLY A 253 -9.23 -22.76 -3.94
CA GLY A 253 -8.09 -21.86 -3.77
C GLY A 253 -8.25 -20.51 -4.47
N THR A 254 -9.37 -20.29 -5.15
CA THR A 254 -9.72 -18.98 -5.71
C THR A 254 -10.79 -18.26 -4.89
N TYR A 255 -10.72 -16.94 -4.94
CA TYR A 255 -11.57 -16.04 -4.17
C TYR A 255 -12.02 -14.88 -5.05
N THR A 256 -13.30 -14.54 -5.00
CA THR A 256 -13.88 -13.49 -5.85
C THR A 256 -14.47 -12.36 -5.04
N ALA A 257 -14.21 -11.13 -5.47
CA ALA A 257 -14.85 -9.93 -4.94
C ALA A 257 -15.18 -8.96 -6.07
N THR A 258 -16.11 -8.06 -5.82
CA THR A 258 -16.42 -6.97 -6.73
C THR A 258 -16.63 -5.69 -5.93
N TRP A 259 -16.12 -4.57 -6.45
CA TRP A 259 -16.43 -3.23 -5.92
C TRP A 259 -16.59 -2.21 -7.05
N LEU A 260 -17.05 -1.02 -6.68
CA LEU A 260 -17.09 0.15 -7.55
C LEU A 260 -15.97 1.12 -7.16
N THR A 261 -15.17 1.57 -8.12
CA THR A 261 -14.16 2.61 -7.88
C THR A 261 -14.78 3.93 -7.44
N GLY A 262 -14.16 4.59 -6.46
CA GLY A 262 -14.58 5.91 -6.00
C GLY A 262 -14.11 7.05 -6.91
N ASP A 263 -14.72 8.22 -6.76
CA ASP A 263 -14.30 9.46 -7.42
C ASP A 263 -13.43 10.30 -6.47
N ARG A 264 -12.16 9.92 -6.36
CA ARG A 264 -11.17 10.69 -5.58
C ARG A 264 -10.28 11.51 -6.50
N PRO A 265 -9.90 12.74 -6.11
CA PRO A 265 -9.08 13.63 -6.93
C PRO A 265 -7.58 13.24 -6.96
N LEU A 266 -7.23 12.01 -6.58
CA LEU A 266 -5.84 11.55 -6.57
C LEU A 266 -5.46 10.97 -7.94
N PRO A 267 -4.31 11.39 -8.52
CA PRO A 267 -3.86 10.93 -9.83
C PRO A 267 -3.50 9.44 -9.85
N LEU A 268 -2.94 8.96 -8.75
CA LEU A 268 -2.66 7.55 -8.50
C LEU A 268 -3.37 7.11 -7.23
N GLN A 269 -4.06 5.99 -7.32
CA GLN A 269 -4.73 5.34 -6.20
C GLN A 269 -4.23 3.91 -6.07
N HIS A 270 -4.55 3.27 -4.94
CA HIS A 270 -4.14 1.91 -4.66
C HIS A 270 -5.33 1.11 -4.17
N PHE A 271 -5.40 -0.16 -4.57
CA PHE A 271 -6.21 -1.17 -3.90
C PHE A 271 -5.30 -2.30 -3.44
N GLY A 272 -5.56 -2.82 -2.24
CA GLY A 272 -4.86 -3.95 -1.68
C GLY A 272 -5.72 -5.21 -1.68
N ILE A 273 -5.06 -6.35 -1.83
CA ILE A 273 -5.60 -7.68 -1.55
C ILE A 273 -4.76 -8.23 -0.42
N GLU A 274 -5.39 -8.72 0.64
CA GLU A 274 -4.71 -9.39 1.74
C GLU A 274 -5.24 -10.82 1.87
N ALA A 275 -4.35 -11.79 1.82
CA ALA A 275 -4.61 -13.16 2.21
C ALA A 275 -4.03 -13.40 3.60
N MET A 276 -4.80 -14.03 4.49
CA MET A 276 -4.35 -14.48 5.80
C MET A 276 -4.60 -15.97 5.95
N SER A 277 -3.72 -16.66 6.68
CA SER A 277 -4.00 -18.03 7.09
C SER A 277 -5.29 -18.08 7.92
N ARG A 278 -6.06 -19.17 7.81
CA ARG A 278 -7.25 -19.34 8.67
C ARG A 278 -6.89 -19.29 10.16
N ALA A 279 -5.78 -19.92 10.54
CA ALA A 279 -5.31 -19.99 11.92
C ALA A 279 -5.04 -18.60 12.51
N THR A 280 -4.61 -17.63 11.70
CA THR A 280 -4.41 -16.25 12.14
C THR A 280 -5.66 -15.63 12.78
N LEU A 281 -6.87 -16.00 12.36
CA LEU A 281 -8.12 -15.50 12.97
C LEU A 281 -8.83 -16.51 13.89
N PHE A 282 -8.68 -17.81 13.66
CA PHE A 282 -9.50 -18.86 14.28
C PHE A 282 -8.76 -19.69 15.34
N ASP A 283 -7.48 -19.41 15.57
CA ASP A 283 -6.64 -20.04 16.58
C ASP A 283 -5.95 -18.93 17.39
N ASP A 284 -6.10 -18.94 18.70
CA ASP A 284 -5.56 -17.89 19.58
C ASP A 284 -4.08 -18.08 19.95
N ALA A 285 -3.51 -19.25 19.66
CA ALA A 285 -2.10 -19.57 19.82
C ALA A 285 -1.31 -19.45 18.51
N ALA A 286 -1.94 -19.65 17.36
CA ALA A 286 -1.27 -19.57 16.06
C ALA A 286 -0.71 -18.16 15.78
N PRO A 287 0.48 -18.04 15.16
CA PRO A 287 1.07 -16.75 14.83
C PRO A 287 0.24 -15.98 13.79
N TYR A 288 0.53 -14.69 13.68
CA TYR A 288 0.06 -13.88 12.56
C TYR A 288 0.82 -14.29 11.28
N ASP A 289 0.07 -14.64 10.24
CA ASP A 289 0.57 -15.10 8.95
C ASP A 289 -0.31 -14.53 7.84
N ALA A 290 0.26 -13.59 7.07
CA ALA A 290 -0.45 -12.87 6.04
C ALA A 290 0.48 -12.47 4.89
N GLN A 291 -0.11 -12.32 3.71
CA GLN A 291 0.51 -11.65 2.58
C GLN A 291 -0.48 -10.70 1.93
N ALA A 292 -0.04 -9.49 1.59
CA ALA A 292 -0.82 -8.54 0.83
C ALA A 292 -0.12 -8.07 -0.44
N TRP A 293 -0.89 -7.89 -1.50
CA TRP A 293 -0.48 -7.23 -2.74
C TRP A 293 -1.25 -5.92 -2.86
N ILE A 294 -0.54 -4.80 -3.04
CA ILE A 294 -1.15 -3.48 -3.20
C ILE A 294 -0.82 -2.97 -4.59
N LEU A 295 -1.84 -2.80 -5.43
CA LEU A 295 -1.66 -2.51 -6.85
C LEU A 295 -2.09 -1.06 -7.15
N PRO A 296 -1.24 -0.27 -7.85
CA PRO A 296 -1.60 1.05 -8.30
C PRO A 296 -2.62 1.03 -9.44
N PHE A 297 -3.50 2.03 -9.45
CA PHE A 297 -4.40 2.32 -10.56
C PHE A 297 -4.63 3.83 -10.69
N ALA A 298 -5.13 4.24 -11.86
CA ALA A 298 -5.42 5.61 -12.21
C ALA A 298 -6.91 5.80 -12.53
N PRO A 299 -7.59 6.75 -11.88
CA PRO A 299 -8.98 7.08 -12.21
C PRO A 299 -9.12 7.91 -13.50
N ARG A 300 -8.03 8.59 -13.93
CA ARG A 300 -7.99 9.46 -15.12
C ARG A 300 -6.74 9.13 -15.93
N ARG A 301 -6.85 8.99 -17.25
CA ARG A 301 -5.69 8.70 -18.12
C ARG A 301 -4.64 9.80 -18.05
N ASP A 302 -5.09 11.05 -18.01
CA ASP A 302 -4.24 12.24 -18.00
C ASP A 302 -3.62 12.48 -16.61
N GLY A 303 -4.13 11.82 -15.56
CA GLY A 303 -3.61 11.95 -14.20
C GLY A 303 -2.27 11.26 -13.98
N CYS A 304 -1.90 10.30 -14.84
CA CYS A 304 -0.62 9.58 -14.75
C CYS A 304 0.53 10.26 -15.51
N ASP A 305 0.27 11.41 -16.15
CA ASP A 305 1.31 12.21 -16.79
C ASP A 305 2.04 13.05 -15.74
N ILE A 306 2.66 12.36 -14.79
CA ILE A 306 3.58 12.93 -13.79
C ILE A 306 4.87 13.39 -14.49
N GLU A 307 5.08 13.00 -15.76
CA GLU A 307 6.20 13.41 -16.60
C GLU A 307 6.13 14.88 -17.04
N HIS A 308 5.01 15.58 -16.90
CA HIS A 308 4.84 16.98 -17.36
C HIS A 308 4.66 18.02 -16.24
N ARG A 309 4.88 17.64 -14.98
CA ARG A 309 4.92 18.58 -13.85
C ARG A 309 6.33 18.73 -13.29
#